data_AF-A0A955QFY1-F1
#
_entry.id   AF-A0A955QFY1-F1
#
_cell.length_a   1.000
_cell.length_b   1.000
_cell.length_c   1.000
_cell.angle_alpha   90.00
_cell.angle_beta   90.00
_cell.angle_gamma   90.00
#
_symmetry.space_group_name_H-M   'P 1'
#
loop_
_entity.id
_entity.type
_entity.pdbx_description
1 polymer ?
#
loop_
_entity_poly.entity_id
_entity_poly.type
_entity_poly.pdbx_seq_one_letter_code
_entity_poly.pdbx_strand_id
1 'polypeptide(L)'
;MKTGSNPRSERKQREYEARREEILSAAEGLFSQNGFFKTSMAEIAEAAQFAMGTLYKFFKNKEDIYISLVESKVEEMLHQLEQAVRRTKSADERIREVIRVKLAFADQNRDFFRIYVSEWSGFEWTVKSAFGDGVWKRYLAQIDLVA
;
A
#
# COMPACT_ATOMS: atom_id res chain seq x y z
N MET A 1 11.86 28.93 -13.88
CA MET A 1 11.64 29.62 -12.59
C MET A 1 11.40 28.55 -11.53
N LYS A 2 12.24 28.49 -10.48
CA LYS A 2 12.07 27.55 -9.37
C LYS A 2 11.23 28.24 -8.29
N THR A 3 10.01 27.79 -8.08
CA THR A 3 9.19 28.20 -6.93
C THR A 3 9.83 27.60 -5.68
N GLY A 4 10.42 28.43 -4.83
CA GLY A 4 10.96 28.02 -3.54
C GLY A 4 9.82 27.54 -2.66
N SER A 5 9.86 26.26 -2.30
CA SER A 5 8.94 25.66 -1.35
C SER A 5 9.17 26.26 0.05
N ASN A 6 8.08 26.64 0.74
CA ASN A 6 8.14 27.27 2.06
C ASN A 6 8.55 26.21 3.12
N PRO A 7 9.64 26.39 3.87
CA PRO A 7 10.13 25.38 4.82
C PRO A 7 9.09 24.96 5.89
N ARG A 8 8.16 25.87 6.24
CA ARG A 8 7.06 25.57 7.17
C ARG A 8 5.98 24.66 6.58
N SER A 9 5.71 24.74 5.28
CA SER A 9 4.72 23.86 4.63
C SER A 9 5.27 22.45 4.43
N GLU A 10 6.56 22.32 4.10
CA GLU A 10 7.20 21.00 3.93
C GLU A 10 7.25 20.22 5.24
N ARG A 11 7.59 20.88 6.35
CA ARG A 11 7.62 20.24 7.66
C ARG A 11 6.23 19.70 8.02
N LYS A 12 5.19 20.50 7.81
CA LYS A 12 3.81 20.10 8.09
C LYS A 12 3.36 18.94 7.20
N GLN A 13 3.79 18.92 5.93
CA GLN A 13 3.51 17.82 5.02
C GLN A 13 4.18 16.51 5.46
N ARG A 14 5.46 16.56 5.84
CA ARG A 14 6.17 15.38 6.37
C ARG A 14 5.54 14.86 7.66
N GLU A 15 5.13 15.75 8.56
CA GLU A 15 4.41 15.38 9.79
C GLU A 15 3.04 14.75 9.48
N TYR A 16 2.35 15.21 8.42
CA TYR A 16 1.10 14.60 7.97
C TYR A 16 1.32 13.20 7.41
N GLU A 17 2.31 13.02 6.54
CA GLU A 17 2.65 11.72 5.93
C GLU A 17 3.09 10.71 6.98
N ALA A 18 3.95 11.10 7.94
CA ALA A 18 4.39 10.21 9.01
C ALA A 18 3.21 9.67 9.84
N ARG A 19 2.27 10.55 10.22
CA ARG A 19 1.06 10.13 10.96
C ARG A 19 0.15 9.25 10.13
N ARG A 20 0.06 9.52 8.82
CA ARG A 20 -0.70 8.67 7.90
C ARG A 20 -0.11 7.26 7.86
N GLU A 21 1.21 7.13 7.81
CA GLU A 21 1.91 5.83 7.84
C GLU A 21 1.74 5.10 9.19
N GLU A 22 1.79 5.80 10.32
CA GLU A 22 1.52 5.21 11.63
C GLU A 22 0.12 4.56 11.70
N ILE A 23 -0.89 5.25 11.14
CA ILE A 23 -2.25 4.72 11.06
C ILE A 23 -2.32 3.50 10.13
N LEU A 24 -1.67 3.54 8.96
CA LEU A 24 -1.66 2.42 8.01
C LEU A 24 -0.97 1.19 8.61
N SER A 25 0.13 1.38 9.34
CA SER A 25 0.85 0.30 10.02
C SER A 25 -0.01 -0.38 11.10
N ALA A 26 -0.71 0.41 11.92
CA ALA A 26 -1.65 -0.12 12.91
C ALA A 26 -2.80 -0.90 12.26
N ALA A 27 -3.35 -0.37 11.16
CA ALA A 27 -4.41 -1.02 10.41
C ALA A 27 -3.95 -2.34 9.77
N GLU A 28 -2.74 -2.38 9.18
CA GLU A 28 -2.13 -3.60 8.63
C GLU A 28 -2.05 -4.71 9.68
N GLY A 29 -1.56 -4.38 10.89
CA GLY A 29 -1.49 -5.33 12.00
C GLY A 29 -2.86 -5.89 12.39
N LEU A 30 -3.87 -5.03 12.55
CA LEU A 30 -5.22 -5.44 12.93
C LEU A 30 -5.93 -6.23 11.83
N PHE A 31 -5.84 -5.78 10.58
CA PHE A 31 -6.40 -6.51 9.43
C PHE A 31 -5.78 -7.88 9.29
N SER A 32 -4.47 -8.01 9.51
CA SER A 32 -3.81 -9.30 9.47
C SER A 32 -4.35 -10.20 10.57
N GLN A 33 -4.36 -9.73 11.82
CA GLN A 33 -4.75 -10.55 12.98
C GLN A 33 -6.24 -10.95 12.98
N ASN A 34 -7.13 -10.00 12.67
CA ASN A 34 -8.56 -10.14 12.87
C ASN A 34 -9.36 -10.28 11.57
N GLY A 35 -8.75 -9.95 10.42
CA GLY A 35 -9.42 -9.81 9.13
C GLY A 35 -10.02 -8.42 8.94
N PHE A 36 -10.24 -8.04 7.67
CA PHE A 36 -10.79 -6.73 7.31
C PHE A 36 -12.17 -6.49 7.93
N PHE A 37 -13.09 -7.45 7.79
CA PHE A 37 -14.48 -7.28 8.23
C PHE A 37 -14.63 -7.11 9.75
N LYS A 38 -13.83 -7.81 10.55
CA LYS A 38 -13.91 -7.79 12.02
C LYS A 38 -13.20 -6.60 12.66
N THR A 39 -12.37 -5.89 11.91
CA THR A 39 -11.66 -4.70 12.39
C THR A 39 -12.55 -3.46 12.23
N SER A 40 -12.56 -2.57 13.22
CA SER A 40 -13.31 -1.33 13.23
C SER A 40 -12.41 -0.08 13.18
N MET A 41 -12.97 1.06 12.78
CA MET A 41 -12.24 2.34 12.82
C MET A 41 -11.81 2.72 14.25
N ALA A 42 -12.58 2.33 15.26
CA ALA A 42 -12.27 2.62 16.66
C ALA A 42 -11.03 1.85 17.13
N GLU A 43 -10.96 0.56 16.83
CA GLU A 43 -9.79 -0.28 17.16
C GLU A 43 -8.53 0.23 16.45
N ILE A 44 -8.64 0.67 15.19
CA ILE A 44 -7.51 1.26 14.45
C ILE A 44 -7.04 2.56 15.11
N ALA A 45 -7.97 3.45 15.49
CA ALA A 45 -7.64 4.70 16.17
C ALA A 45 -6.92 4.44 17.50
N GLU A 46 -7.42 3.48 18.28
CA GLU A 46 -6.82 3.07 19.55
C GLU A 46 -5.43 2.47 19.36
N ALA A 47 -5.27 1.52 18.43
CA ALA A 47 -3.99 0.88 18.14
C ALA A 47 -2.94 1.87 17.62
N ALA A 48 -3.36 2.85 16.82
CA ALA A 48 -2.49 3.91 16.32
C ALA A 48 -2.27 5.05 17.33
N GLN A 49 -2.92 5.02 18.50
CA GLN A 49 -2.87 6.06 19.53
C GLN A 49 -3.37 7.44 19.06
N PHE A 50 -4.37 7.46 18.17
CA PHE A 50 -5.01 8.68 17.69
C PHE A 50 -6.45 8.79 18.18
N ALA A 51 -6.91 10.03 18.40
CA ALA A 51 -8.33 10.30 18.59
C ALA A 51 -9.12 9.99 17.31
N MET A 52 -10.37 9.52 17.44
CA MET A 52 -11.27 9.24 16.30
C MET A 52 -11.39 10.41 15.32
N GLY A 53 -11.55 11.63 15.84
CA GLY A 53 -11.62 12.83 15.00
C GLY A 53 -10.33 13.14 14.24
N THR A 54 -9.18 12.64 14.71
CA THR A 54 -7.91 12.72 13.98
C THR A 54 -7.85 11.66 12.90
N LEU A 55 -8.23 10.41 13.18
CA LEU A 55 -8.28 9.34 12.19
C LEU A 55 -9.14 9.73 10.97
N TYR A 56 -10.33 10.29 11.21
CA TYR A 56 -11.23 10.75 10.16
C TYR A 56 -10.71 11.94 9.33
N LYS A 57 -9.65 12.63 9.77
CA LYS A 57 -8.97 13.65 8.94
C LYS A 57 -8.07 13.01 7.88
N PHE A 58 -7.58 11.80 8.13
CA PHE A 58 -6.71 11.07 7.21
C PHE A 58 -7.51 10.14 6.30
N PHE A 59 -8.52 9.47 6.84
CA PHE A 59 -9.27 8.43 6.14
C PHE A 59 -10.76 8.54 6.37
N LYS A 60 -11.54 8.44 5.29
CA LYS A 60 -13.01 8.58 5.36
C LYS A 60 -13.70 7.38 6.01
N ASN A 61 -13.16 6.19 5.78
CA ASN A 61 -13.71 4.92 6.24
C ASN A 61 -12.61 3.84 6.23
N LYS A 62 -12.97 2.62 6.59
CA LYS A 62 -12.06 1.48 6.69
C LYS A 62 -11.57 1.03 5.31
N GLU A 63 -12.41 1.17 4.29
CA GLU A 63 -12.10 0.87 2.89
C GLU A 63 -11.00 1.79 2.35
N ASP A 64 -11.05 3.09 2.68
CA ASP A 64 -10.05 4.09 2.30
C ASP A 64 -8.67 3.76 2.90
N ILE A 65 -8.64 3.31 4.16
CA ILE A 65 -7.43 2.79 4.83
C ILE A 65 -6.90 1.57 4.07
N TYR A 66 -7.77 0.60 3.76
CA TYR A 66 -7.40 -0.62 3.07
C TYR A 66 -6.82 -0.35 1.68
N ILE A 67 -7.51 0.46 0.87
CA ILE A 67 -7.05 0.85 -0.47
C ILE A 67 -5.70 1.58 -0.36
N SER A 68 -5.58 2.53 0.57
CA SER A 68 -4.33 3.25 0.81
C SER A 68 -3.17 2.34 1.20
N LEU A 69 -3.43 1.31 2.02
CA LEU A 69 -2.43 0.31 2.40
C LEU A 69 -1.98 -0.51 1.18
N VAL A 70 -2.94 -1.02 0.38
CA VAL A 70 -2.65 -1.77 -0.84
C VAL A 70 -1.87 -0.93 -1.84
N GLU A 71 -2.26 0.32 -2.05
CA GLU A 71 -1.57 1.25 -2.93
C GLU A 71 -0.12 1.49 -2.50
N SER A 72 0.11 1.72 -1.21
CA SER A 72 1.45 1.92 -0.64
C SER A 72 2.34 0.70 -0.86
N LYS A 73 1.84 -0.51 -0.56
CA LYS A 73 2.59 -1.76 -0.76
C LYS A 73 2.87 -2.07 -2.23
N VAL A 74 1.92 -1.79 -3.12
CA VAL A 74 2.11 -1.96 -4.57
C VAL A 74 3.16 -0.98 -5.09
N GLU A 75 3.14 0.28 -4.63
CA GLU A 75 4.13 1.29 -5.00
C GLU A 75 5.54 0.90 -4.51
N GLU A 76 5.65 0.43 -3.27
CA GLU A 76 6.90 -0.10 -2.72
C GLU A 76 7.45 -1.25 -3.57
N MET A 77 6.61 -2.24 -3.88
CA MET A 77 7.01 -3.38 -4.70
C MET A 77 7.42 -2.94 -6.12
N LEU A 78 6.67 -2.03 -6.75
CA LEU A 78 7.02 -1.48 -8.07
C LEU A 78 8.37 -0.78 -8.04
N HIS A 79 8.65 0.00 -7.00
CA HIS A 79 9.94 0.68 -6.85
C HIS A 79 11.09 -0.32 -6.72
N GLN A 80 10.93 -1.38 -5.92
CA GLN A 80 11.93 -2.45 -5.80
C GLN A 80 12.14 -3.18 -7.13
N LEU A 81 11.07 -3.45 -7.88
CA LEU A 81 11.13 -4.07 -9.20
C LEU A 81 11.88 -3.19 -10.21
N GLU A 82 11.53 -1.91 -10.30
CA GLU A 82 12.21 -0.94 -11.17
C GLU A 82 13.71 -0.88 -10.89
N GLN A 83 14.11 -0.85 -9.62
CA GLN A 83 15.52 -0.85 -9.24
C GLN A 83 16.25 -2.14 -9.64
N ALA A 84 15.60 -3.28 -9.49
CA ALA A 84 16.17 -4.58 -9.82
C ALA A 84 16.35 -4.74 -11.34
N VAL A 85 15.32 -4.42 -12.13
CA VAL A 85 15.37 -4.61 -13.59
C VAL A 85 16.29 -3.60 -14.28
N ARG A 86 16.45 -2.38 -13.76
CA ARG A 86 17.36 -1.36 -14.32
C ARG A 86 18.80 -1.82 -14.47
N ARG A 87 19.23 -2.81 -13.69
CA ARG A 87 20.61 -3.31 -13.66
C ARG A 87 20.85 -4.53 -14.57
N THR A 88 19.80 -5.05 -15.18
CA THR A 88 19.84 -6.27 -16.01
C THR A 88 19.99 -5.94 -17.49
N LYS A 89 20.64 -6.84 -18.24
CA LYS A 89 20.95 -6.61 -19.67
C LYS A 89 20.12 -7.46 -20.61
N SER A 90 19.64 -8.62 -20.16
CA SER A 90 18.83 -9.54 -20.97
C SER A 90 17.43 -9.77 -20.39
N ALA A 91 16.52 -10.23 -21.23
CA ALA A 91 15.15 -10.53 -20.82
C ALA A 91 15.08 -11.67 -19.79
N ASP A 92 15.94 -12.69 -19.89
CA ASP A 92 15.98 -13.78 -18.92
C ASP A 92 16.47 -13.32 -17.53
N GLU A 93 17.43 -12.39 -17.48
CA GLU A 93 17.87 -11.75 -16.24
C GLU A 93 16.74 -10.92 -15.62
N ARG A 94 16.00 -10.13 -16.42
CA ARG A 94 14.84 -9.36 -15.95
C ARG A 94 13.80 -10.26 -15.30
N ILE A 95 13.42 -11.35 -15.96
CA ILE A 95 12.42 -12.28 -15.44
C ILE A 95 12.88 -12.89 -14.11
N ARG A 96 14.14 -13.32 -14.01
CA ARG A 96 14.68 -13.86 -12.74
C ARG A 96 14.64 -12.83 -11.61
N GLU A 97 15.05 -11.60 -11.89
CA GLU A 97 15.06 -10.54 -10.88
C GLU A 97 13.64 -10.13 -10.45
N VAL A 98 12.68 -10.06 -11.40
CA VAL A 98 11.27 -9.81 -11.07
C VAL A 98 10.72 -10.89 -10.15
N ILE A 99 10.94 -12.17 -10.47
CA ILE A 99 10.51 -13.29 -9.62
C ILE A 99 11.16 -13.20 -8.25
N ARG A 100 12.47 -12.95 -8.19
CA ARG A 100 13.23 -12.83 -6.95
C ARG A 100 12.68 -11.74 -6.04
N VAL A 101 12.47 -10.54 -6.59
CA VAL A 101 11.93 -9.40 -5.83
C VAL A 101 10.52 -9.69 -5.35
N LYS A 102 9.64 -10.23 -6.21
CA LYS A 102 8.28 -10.59 -5.81
C LYS A 102 8.25 -11.60 -4.67
N LEU A 103 9.08 -12.64 -4.74
CA LEU A 103 9.18 -13.65 -3.67
C LEU A 103 9.74 -13.06 -2.38
N ALA A 104 10.80 -12.25 -2.45
CA ALA A 104 11.37 -11.59 -1.29
C ALA A 104 10.38 -10.61 -0.64
N PHE A 105 9.67 -9.83 -1.46
CA PHE A 105 8.64 -8.90 -1.00
C PHE A 105 7.49 -9.64 -0.31
N ALA A 106 7.03 -10.76 -0.87
CA ALA A 106 6.00 -11.60 -0.25
C ALA A 106 6.44 -12.20 1.09
N ASP A 107 7.71 -12.61 1.20
CA ASP A 107 8.25 -13.14 2.45
C ASP A 107 8.39 -12.06 3.54
N GLN A 108 8.74 -10.83 3.15
CA GLN A 108 8.84 -9.69 4.06
C GLN A 108 7.47 -9.13 4.47
N ASN A 109 6.46 -9.27 3.62
CA ASN A 109 5.12 -8.68 3.80
C ASN A 109 4.04 -9.76 3.97
N ARG A 110 4.32 -10.83 4.72
CA ARG A 110 3.39 -11.97 4.90
C ARG A 110 2.01 -11.55 5.42
N ASP A 111 1.97 -10.60 6.35
CA ASP A 111 0.72 -10.08 6.91
C ASP A 111 -0.13 -9.38 5.84
N PHE A 112 0.48 -8.50 5.05
CA PHE A 112 -0.16 -7.90 3.88
C PHE A 112 -0.69 -8.96 2.91
N PHE A 113 0.10 -9.97 2.55
CA PHE A 113 -0.34 -11.00 1.61
C PHE A 113 -1.46 -11.87 2.18
N ARG A 114 -1.46 -12.14 3.49
CA ARG A 114 -2.56 -12.84 4.17
C ARG A 114 -3.86 -12.07 3.99
N ILE A 115 -3.84 -10.75 4.22
CA ILE A 115 -5.00 -9.88 4.01
C ILE A 115 -5.38 -9.85 2.53
N TYR A 116 -4.41 -9.56 1.65
CA TYR A 116 -4.63 -9.38 0.22
C TYR A 116 -5.26 -10.61 -0.44
N VAL A 117 -4.83 -11.82 -0.06
CA VAL A 117 -5.36 -13.09 -0.58
C VAL A 117 -6.68 -13.48 0.09
N SER A 118 -6.85 -13.30 1.40
CA SER A 118 -8.11 -13.63 2.09
C SER A 118 -9.28 -12.80 1.57
N GLU A 119 -9.00 -11.54 1.28
CA GLU A 119 -9.94 -10.60 0.64
C GLU A 119 -9.97 -10.77 -0.89
N TRP A 120 -9.27 -11.73 -1.51
CA TRP A 120 -9.37 -11.97 -2.96
C TRP A 120 -10.43 -13.04 -3.29
N SER A 121 -10.58 -14.03 -2.40
CA SER A 121 -11.50 -15.17 -2.59
C SER A 121 -12.99 -14.89 -2.31
N GLY A 122 -13.35 -13.70 -1.79
CA GLY A 122 -14.74 -13.35 -1.46
C GLY A 122 -15.21 -11.96 -1.92
N PHE A 123 -14.39 -11.23 -2.67
CA PHE A 123 -14.48 -9.77 -2.82
C PHE A 123 -14.49 -9.33 -4.29
N GLU A 124 -14.89 -10.21 -5.20
CA GLU A 124 -14.76 -9.98 -6.64
C GLU A 124 -15.76 -8.93 -7.18
N TRP A 125 -16.91 -8.72 -6.51
CA TRP A 125 -17.96 -7.82 -7.02
C TRP A 125 -17.93 -6.40 -6.41
N THR A 126 -17.55 -6.26 -5.14
CA THR A 126 -17.58 -4.97 -4.42
C THR A 126 -16.32 -4.12 -4.66
N VAL A 127 -15.20 -4.75 -5.05
CA VAL A 127 -13.92 -4.08 -5.23
C VAL A 127 -13.64 -3.60 -6.63
N LYS A 128 -14.19 -4.27 -7.64
CA LYS A 128 -14.06 -3.83 -9.04
C LYS A 128 -14.62 -2.42 -9.26
N SER A 129 -15.62 -2.02 -8.46
CA SER A 129 -16.17 -0.66 -8.44
C SER A 129 -15.43 0.29 -7.47
N ALA A 130 -14.75 -0.23 -6.44
CA ALA A 130 -14.12 0.57 -5.38
C ALA A 130 -12.63 0.88 -5.59
N PHE A 131 -11.88 0.04 -6.29
CA PHE A 131 -10.42 0.21 -6.47
C PHE A 131 -10.01 1.22 -7.55
N GLY A 132 -10.97 1.76 -8.28
CA GLY A 132 -10.74 2.74 -9.33
C GLY A 132 -9.78 2.25 -10.43
N ASP A 133 -9.58 3.08 -11.45
CA ASP A 133 -8.67 2.75 -12.55
C ASP A 133 -7.19 2.68 -12.10
N GLY A 134 -6.86 3.27 -10.94
CA GLY A 134 -5.49 3.44 -10.45
C GLY A 134 -4.79 2.12 -10.09
N VAL A 135 -5.43 1.28 -9.28
CA VAL A 135 -4.83 0.00 -8.86
C VAL A 135 -4.81 -1.01 -10.00
N TRP A 136 -5.85 -1.01 -10.83
CA TRP A 136 -5.89 -1.86 -12.04
C TRP A 136 -4.78 -1.50 -13.03
N LYS A 137 -4.56 -0.20 -13.26
CA LYS A 137 -3.47 0.30 -14.12
C LYS A 137 -2.09 -0.04 -13.54
N ARG A 138 -1.89 0.05 -12.23
CA ARG A 138 -0.62 -0.32 -11.55
C ARG A 138 -0.36 -1.83 -11.59
N TYR A 139 -1.41 -2.64 -11.52
CA TYR A 139 -1.31 -4.09 -11.71
C TYR A 139 -0.87 -4.44 -13.15
N LEU A 140 -1.49 -3.81 -14.16
CA LEU A 140 -1.11 -4.00 -15.56
C LEU A 140 0.31 -3.49 -15.87
N ALA A 141 0.76 -2.41 -15.23
CA ALA A 141 2.11 -1.87 -15.41
C ALA A 141 3.23 -2.87 -15.08
N GLN A 142 2.97 -3.89 -14.26
CA GLN A 142 3.94 -4.96 -13.98
C GLN A 142 4.17 -5.89 -15.17
N ILE A 143 3.18 -6.05 -16.04
CA ILE A 143 3.28 -6.87 -17.25
C ILE A 143 4.16 -6.14 -18.27
N ASP A 144 4.00 -4.82 -18.37
CA ASP A 144 4.78 -3.97 -19.26
C ASP A 144 6.26 -3.86 -18.85
N LEU A 145 6.59 -4.07 -17.57
CA LEU A 145 7.97 -4.08 -17.05
C LEU A 145 8.82 -5.26 -17.56
N VAL A 146 8.19 -6.31 -18.08
CA VAL A 146 8.84 -7.54 -18.55
C VAL A 146 8.92 -7.61 -20.09
N ALA A 147 8.16 -6.76 -20.79
CA ALA A 147 8.17 -6.64 -22.25
C ALA A 147 9.36 -5.79 -22.76
#